data_AF-A0A2S7WNK3-F1
#
_entry.id   AF-A0A2S7WNK3-F1
#
_cell.length_a   1.000
_cell.length_b   1.000
_cell.length_c   1.000
_cell.angle_alpha   90.00
_cell.angle_beta   90.00
_cell.angle_gamma   90.00
#
_symmetry.space_group_name_H-M   'P 1'
#
loop_
_entity.id
_entity.type
_entity.pdbx_description
1 polymer ?
#
loop_
_entity_poly.entity_id
_entity_poly.type
_entity_poly.pdbx_seq_one_letter_code
_entity_poly.pdbx_strand_id
1 'polypeptide(L)'
;MKITQIIIKYSIIITLLIGGFFLLSKLLGVHDNPYLRFLNLIFVVVGIRQAIKTNIEFNHDTNYIANLGIGLQTGAAAVIFSIIGVIGYIEFINPEFLLTMNKSFLIGGNLSLAEVFITLLIEGMASSFIGSFIVMQFYKNHDKVLASL
;
A
#
# COMPACT_ATOMS: atom_id res chain seq x y z
N MET A 1 -16.80 -8.69 -11.96
CA MET A 1 -16.43 -7.25 -11.87
C MET A 1 -15.22 -6.98 -12.75
N LYS A 2 -15.15 -5.82 -13.44
CA LYS A 2 -13.98 -5.52 -14.30
C LYS A 2 -12.71 -5.44 -13.45
N ILE A 3 -11.60 -6.01 -13.92
CA ILE A 3 -10.31 -6.02 -13.18
C ILE A 3 -9.88 -4.60 -12.81
N THR A 4 -9.98 -3.65 -13.73
CA THR A 4 -9.65 -2.23 -13.47
C THR A 4 -10.49 -1.63 -12.33
N GLN A 5 -11.76 -2.03 -12.19
CA GLN A 5 -12.61 -1.57 -11.09
C GLN A 5 -12.18 -2.17 -9.75
N ILE A 6 -11.74 -3.44 -9.74
CA ILE A 6 -11.16 -4.07 -8.54
C ILE A 6 -9.93 -3.28 -8.10
N ILE A 7 -8.97 -3.09 -9.02
CA ILE A 7 -7.70 -2.39 -8.77
C ILE A 7 -7.95 -0.99 -8.21
N ILE A 8 -8.75 -0.17 -8.89
CA ILE A 8 -9.03 1.22 -8.48
C ILE A 8 -9.76 1.26 -7.13
N LYS A 9 -10.77 0.42 -6.93
CA LYS A 9 -11.53 0.39 -5.68
C LYS A 9 -10.63 0.12 -4.48
N TYR A 10 -9.82 -0.94 -4.56
CA TYR A 10 -8.99 -1.33 -3.43
C TYR A 10 -7.75 -0.46 -3.27
N SER A 11 -7.21 0.13 -4.34
CA SER A 11 -6.12 1.10 -4.21
C SER A 11 -6.58 2.36 -3.49
N ILE A 12 -7.77 2.90 -3.81
CA ILE A 12 -8.37 4.03 -3.08
C ILE A 12 -8.58 3.68 -1.60
N ILE A 13 -9.10 2.48 -1.30
CA ILE A 13 -9.28 2.04 0.09
C ILE A 13 -7.94 2.02 0.84
N ILE A 14 -6.89 1.47 0.25
CA ILE A 14 -5.54 1.46 0.85
C ILE A 14 -5.06 2.89 1.10
N THR A 15 -5.18 3.78 0.11
CA THR A 15 -4.78 5.18 0.23
C THR A 15 -5.54 5.91 1.33
N LEU A 16 -6.86 5.67 1.46
CA LEU A 16 -7.67 6.25 2.52
C LEU A 16 -7.28 5.72 3.91
N LEU A 17 -6.94 4.43 4.02
CA LEU A 17 -6.45 3.85 5.27
C LEU A 17 -5.10 4.44 5.68
N ILE A 18 -4.16 4.55 4.75
CA ILE A 18 -2.84 5.15 5.00
C ILE A 18 -2.98 6.64 5.36
N GLY A 19 -3.72 7.41 4.55
CA GLY A 19 -3.93 8.84 4.79
C GLY A 19 -4.71 9.11 6.08
N GLY A 20 -5.76 8.33 6.35
CA GLY A 20 -6.52 8.41 7.59
C GLY A 20 -5.68 8.06 8.82
N PHE A 21 -4.86 7.00 8.73
CA PHE A 21 -3.93 6.63 9.80
C PHE A 21 -2.87 7.71 10.04
N PHE A 22 -2.35 8.33 8.98
CA PHE A 22 -1.45 9.47 9.09
C PHE A 22 -2.09 10.64 9.83
N LEU A 23 -3.30 11.03 9.45
CA LEU A 23 -4.04 12.11 10.12
C LEU A 23 -4.31 11.77 11.58
N LEU A 24 -4.70 10.53 11.87
CA LEU A 24 -4.90 10.07 13.25
C LEU A 24 -3.61 10.13 14.06
N SER A 25 -2.48 9.71 13.49
CA SER A 25 -1.16 9.78 14.13
C SER A 25 -0.75 11.22 14.43
N LYS A 26 -1.12 12.17 13.56
CA LYS A 26 -0.91 13.60 13.80
C LYS A 26 -1.78 14.11 14.94
N LEU A 27 -3.06 13.74 15.00
CA LEU A 27 -3.98 14.13 16.08
C LEU A 27 -3.52 13.61 17.45
N LEU A 28 -2.94 12.41 17.48
CA LEU A 28 -2.39 11.81 18.70
C LEU A 28 -0.97 12.32 19.05
N GLY A 29 -0.36 13.15 18.20
CA GLY A 29 0.99 13.68 18.41
C GLY A 29 2.12 12.65 18.22
N VAL A 30 1.84 11.45 17.69
CA VAL A 30 2.81 10.36 17.52
C VAL A 30 3.40 10.27 16.12
N HIS A 31 3.03 11.19 15.22
CA HIS A 31 3.44 11.20 13.81
C HIS A 31 4.96 11.28 13.54
N ASP A 32 5.76 11.76 14.50
CA ASP A 32 7.23 11.79 14.39
C ASP A 32 7.87 10.40 14.52
N ASN A 33 7.11 9.38 14.94
CA ASN A 33 7.62 8.03 15.12
C ASN A 33 7.73 7.28 13.77
N PRO A 34 8.96 6.97 13.29
CA PRO A 34 9.14 6.29 12.00
C PRO A 34 8.59 4.86 11.98
N TYR A 35 8.46 4.20 13.13
CA TYR A 35 7.95 2.83 13.21
C TYR A 35 6.46 2.72 12.84
N LEU A 36 5.69 3.81 12.94
CA LEU A 36 4.28 3.82 12.53
C LEU A 36 4.11 3.52 11.03
N ARG A 37 5.14 3.79 10.22
CA ARG A 37 5.11 3.49 8.78
C ARG A 37 5.02 1.99 8.48
N PHE A 38 5.52 1.12 9.36
CA PHE A 38 5.37 -0.32 9.19
C PHE A 38 3.89 -0.76 9.22
N LEU A 39 3.00 0.02 9.85
CA LEU A 39 1.56 -0.25 9.80
C LEU A 39 0.99 -0.06 8.38
N ASN A 40 1.60 0.80 7.56
CA ASN A 40 1.19 0.97 6.17
C ASN A 40 1.32 -0.33 5.37
N LEU A 41 2.34 -1.15 5.66
CA LEU A 41 2.49 -2.47 5.06
C LEU A 41 1.28 -3.37 5.34
N ILE A 42 0.73 -3.30 6.56
CA ILE A 42 -0.47 -4.08 6.92
C ILE A 42 -1.67 -3.62 6.09
N PHE A 43 -1.89 -2.31 5.92
CA PHE A 43 -2.97 -1.79 5.07
C PHE A 43 -2.82 -2.23 3.61
N VAL A 44 -1.59 -2.19 3.07
CA VAL A 44 -1.29 -2.65 1.71
C VAL A 44 -1.60 -4.15 1.56
N VAL A 45 -1.11 -5.00 2.47
CA VAL A 45 -1.34 -6.45 2.43
C VAL A 45 -2.83 -6.79 2.53
N VAL A 46 -3.56 -6.16 3.45
CA VAL A 46 -5.00 -6.37 3.63
C VAL A 46 -5.76 -5.92 2.37
N GLY A 47 -5.45 -4.76 1.81
CA GLY A 47 -6.10 -4.26 0.61
C GLY A 47 -5.83 -5.14 -0.62
N ILE A 48 -4.58 -5.58 -0.81
CA ILE A 48 -4.20 -6.54 -1.86
C ILE A 48 -4.97 -7.85 -1.70
N ARG A 49 -5.05 -8.39 -0.48
CA ARG A 49 -5.83 -9.59 -0.20
C ARG A 49 -7.29 -9.42 -0.59
N GLN A 50 -7.90 -8.28 -0.27
CA GLN A 50 -9.30 -8.02 -0.61
C GLN A 50 -9.49 -7.88 -2.13
N ALA A 51 -8.54 -7.29 -2.85
CA ALA A 51 -8.58 -7.21 -4.31
C ALA A 51 -8.54 -8.60 -4.96
N ILE A 52 -7.58 -9.44 -4.57
CA ILE A 52 -7.44 -10.82 -5.04
C ILE A 52 -8.67 -11.65 -4.68
N LYS A 53 -9.11 -11.59 -3.42
CA LYS A 53 -10.30 -12.29 -2.93
C LYS A 53 -11.53 -11.94 -3.78
N THR A 54 -11.71 -10.66 -4.09
CA THR A 54 -12.84 -10.18 -4.90
C THR A 54 -12.78 -10.72 -6.32
N ASN A 55 -11.58 -10.82 -6.92
CA ASN A 55 -11.44 -11.43 -8.24
C ASN A 55 -11.82 -12.92 -8.20
N ILE A 56 -11.35 -13.66 -7.19
CA ILE A 56 -11.67 -15.08 -7.00
C ILE A 56 -13.19 -15.27 -6.80
N GLU A 57 -13.83 -14.50 -5.93
CA GLU A 57 -15.25 -14.68 -5.59
C GLU A 57 -16.21 -14.19 -6.69
N PHE A 58 -15.91 -13.07 -7.36
CA PHE A 58 -16.84 -12.48 -8.35
C PHE A 58 -16.55 -12.93 -9.78
N ASN A 59 -15.28 -13.19 -10.14
CA ASN A 59 -14.90 -13.59 -11.49
C ASN A 59 -14.56 -15.07 -11.59
N HIS A 60 -14.53 -15.82 -10.48
CA HIS A 60 -14.19 -17.24 -10.42
C HIS A 60 -12.81 -17.56 -11.03
N ASP A 61 -11.89 -16.58 -11.00
CA ASP A 61 -10.55 -16.70 -11.54
C ASP A 61 -9.54 -16.97 -10.41
N THR A 62 -9.08 -18.21 -10.34
CA THR A 62 -8.07 -18.68 -9.38
C THR A 62 -6.66 -18.74 -9.97
N ASN A 63 -6.45 -18.22 -11.19
CA ASN A 63 -5.13 -18.26 -11.83
C ASN A 63 -4.10 -17.49 -10.99
N TYR A 64 -3.00 -18.15 -10.64
CA TYR A 64 -1.98 -17.58 -9.77
C TYR A 64 -1.34 -16.33 -10.37
N ILE A 65 -0.95 -16.36 -11.64
CA ILE A 65 -0.24 -15.25 -12.30
C ILE A 65 -1.20 -14.05 -12.49
N ALA A 66 -2.46 -14.30 -12.84
CA ALA A 66 -3.47 -13.27 -12.96
C ALA A 66 -3.71 -12.56 -11.62
N ASN A 67 -3.93 -13.31 -10.54
CA ASN A 67 -4.18 -12.75 -9.21
C ASN A 67 -2.94 -12.08 -8.60
N LEU A 68 -1.74 -12.61 -8.85
CA LEU A 68 -0.48 -11.95 -8.48
C LEU A 68 -0.38 -10.59 -9.18
N GLY A 69 -0.70 -10.53 -10.48
CA GLY A 69 -0.74 -9.28 -11.24
C GLY A 69 -1.74 -8.27 -10.69
N ILE A 70 -2.95 -8.72 -10.32
CA ILE A 70 -3.97 -7.87 -9.69
C ILE A 70 -3.46 -7.29 -8.36
N GLY A 71 -2.81 -8.11 -7.53
CA GLY A 71 -2.20 -7.65 -6.28
C GLY A 71 -1.16 -6.55 -6.52
N LEU A 72 -0.21 -6.81 -7.43
CA LEU A 72 0.87 -5.89 -7.75
C LEU A 72 0.35 -4.55 -8.27
N GLN A 73 -0.61 -4.59 -9.19
CA GLN A 73 -1.21 -3.38 -9.78
C GLN A 73 -2.04 -2.61 -8.75
N THR A 74 -2.77 -3.30 -7.87
CA THR A 74 -3.53 -2.66 -6.79
C THR A 74 -2.61 -1.92 -5.83
N GLY A 75 -1.55 -2.59 -5.36
CA GLY A 75 -0.56 -1.97 -4.47
C GLY A 75 0.19 -0.82 -5.15
N ALA A 76 0.63 -0.99 -6.40
CA ALA A 76 1.32 0.07 -7.14
C ALA A 76 0.43 1.30 -7.33
N ALA A 77 -0.84 1.13 -7.71
CA ALA A 77 -1.79 2.23 -7.81
C ALA A 77 -1.99 2.94 -6.46
N ALA A 78 -2.09 2.18 -5.37
CA ALA A 78 -2.23 2.75 -4.02
C ALA A 78 -1.01 3.58 -3.62
N VAL A 79 0.19 3.14 -3.99
CA VAL A 79 1.45 3.87 -3.74
C VAL A 79 1.43 5.21 -4.46
N ILE A 80 1.11 5.22 -5.76
CA ILE A 80 1.02 6.46 -6.54
C ILE A 80 -0.01 7.42 -5.94
N PHE A 81 -1.21 6.95 -5.61
CA PHE A 81 -2.24 7.78 -4.99
C PHE A 81 -1.83 8.30 -3.60
N SER A 82 -1.14 7.48 -2.81
CA SER A 82 -0.64 7.90 -1.49
C SER A 82 0.45 8.96 -1.60
N ILE A 83 1.37 8.81 -2.56
CA ILE A 83 2.44 9.80 -2.81
C ILE A 83 1.84 11.13 -3.28
N ILE A 84 0.86 11.11 -4.19
CA ILE A 84 0.13 12.32 -4.60
C ILE A 84 -0.51 12.99 -3.38
N GLY A 85 -1.13 12.21 -2.49
CA GLY A 85 -1.72 12.72 -1.25
C GLY A 85 -0.67 13.35 -0.31
N VAL A 86 0.49 12.71 -0.14
CA VAL A 86 1.58 13.22 0.70
C VAL A 86 2.19 14.49 0.12
N ILE A 87 2.48 14.53 -1.18
CA ILE A 87 3.01 15.73 -1.84
C ILE A 87 2.02 16.87 -1.75
N GLY A 88 0.75 16.63 -2.06
CA GLY A 88 -0.30 17.65 -1.92
C GLY A 88 -0.43 18.15 -0.47
N TYR A 89 -0.26 17.27 0.51
CA TYR A 89 -0.24 17.66 1.91
C TYR A 89 0.96 18.56 2.26
N ILE A 90 2.16 18.24 1.76
CA ILE A 90 3.37 19.04 1.97
C ILE A 90 3.23 20.42 1.30
N GLU A 91 2.81 20.47 0.04
CA GLU A 91 2.78 21.71 -0.73
C GLU A 91 1.66 22.66 -0.29
N PHE A 92 0.46 22.12 0.01
CA PHE A 92 -0.73 22.96 0.22
C PHE A 92 -1.17 23.09 1.68
N ILE A 93 -0.77 22.18 2.57
CA ILE A 93 -1.29 22.12 3.94
C ILE A 93 -0.20 22.34 4.99
N ASN A 94 0.92 21.64 4.90
CA ASN A 94 1.99 21.74 5.89
C ASN A 94 3.38 21.50 5.27
N PRO A 95 4.06 22.56 4.77
CA PRO A 95 5.41 22.46 4.22
C PRO A 95 6.46 21.94 5.20
N GLU A 96 6.29 22.22 6.50
CA GLU A 96 7.20 21.73 7.54
C GLU A 96 7.15 20.21 7.71
N PHE A 97 6.10 19.56 7.20
CA PHE A 97 6.00 18.10 7.23
C PHE A 97 7.13 17.40 6.46
N LEU A 98 7.77 18.09 5.50
CA LEU A 98 8.96 17.60 4.83
C LEU A 98 10.11 17.32 5.83
N LEU A 99 10.24 18.14 6.89
CA LEU A 99 11.24 17.93 7.93
C LEU A 99 10.94 16.69 8.78
N THR A 100 9.66 16.40 9.01
CA THR A 100 9.23 15.16 9.69
C THR A 100 9.54 13.94 8.83
N MET A 101 9.35 14.04 7.51
CA MET A 101 9.75 13.01 6.55
C MET A 101 11.28 12.76 6.57
N ASN A 102 12.09 13.83 6.71
CA ASN A 102 13.55 13.76 6.79
C ASN A 102 14.10 13.02 8.03
N LYS A 103 13.31 12.89 9.10
CA LYS A 103 13.73 12.19 10.33
C LYS A 103 13.55 10.66 10.26
N SER A 104 13.15 10.12 9.12
CA SER A 104 12.73 8.71 9.03
C SER A 104 13.87 7.73 8.79
N PHE A 105 13.69 6.49 9.25
CA PHE A 105 14.71 5.45 9.32
C PHE A 105 15.46 5.16 8.00
N LEU A 106 14.78 5.33 6.85
CA LEU A 106 15.35 5.10 5.51
C LEU A 106 15.86 6.38 4.83
N ILE A 107 15.79 7.52 5.53
CA ILE A 107 15.96 8.86 4.98
C ILE A 107 17.04 9.56 5.82
N GLY A 108 18.24 9.74 5.26
CA GLY A 108 19.35 10.41 5.94
C GLY A 108 19.66 11.76 5.29
N GLY A 109 19.59 12.85 6.05
CA GLY A 109 19.99 14.19 5.61
C GLY A 109 18.83 15.16 5.35
N ASN A 110 19.12 16.26 4.66
CA ASN A 110 18.13 17.23 4.19
C ASN A 110 17.65 16.82 2.79
N LEU A 111 16.61 15.99 2.72
CA LEU A 111 16.09 15.56 1.43
C LEU A 111 15.19 16.63 0.82
N SER A 112 15.36 16.80 -0.48
CA SER A 112 14.44 17.53 -1.35
C SER A 112 13.12 16.76 -1.53
N LEU A 113 12.08 17.47 -1.96
CA LEU A 113 10.77 16.87 -2.26
C LEU A 113 10.86 15.72 -3.27
N ALA A 114 11.77 15.83 -4.24
CA ALA A 114 12.01 14.80 -5.26
C ALA A 114 12.61 13.52 -4.66
N GLU A 115 13.53 13.64 -3.71
CA GLU A 115 14.11 12.48 -3.06
C GLU A 115 13.08 11.79 -2.15
N VAL A 116 12.23 12.54 -1.44
CA VAL A 116 11.11 11.96 -0.68
C VAL A 116 10.15 11.19 -1.59
N PHE A 117 9.82 11.74 -2.77
CA PHE A 117 9.02 11.03 -3.77
C PHE A 117 9.67 9.69 -4.15
N ILE A 118 10.96 9.69 -4.49
CA ILE A 118 11.68 8.47 -4.90
C ILE A 118 11.73 7.44 -3.77
N THR A 119 12.01 7.87 -2.54
CA THR A 119 12.03 6.97 -1.38
C THR A 119 10.67 6.32 -1.15
N LEU A 120 9.59 7.11 -1.12
CA LEU A 120 8.24 6.59 -0.93
C LEU A 120 7.82 5.66 -2.08
N LEU A 121 8.25 5.97 -3.31
CA LEU A 121 7.99 5.12 -4.46
C LEU A 121 8.68 3.77 -4.29
N ILE A 122 9.97 3.73 -3.94
CA ILE A 122 10.71 2.47 -3.75
C ILE A 122 10.12 1.67 -2.58
N GLU A 123 9.92 2.31 -1.42
CA GLU A 123 9.36 1.68 -0.22
C GLU A 123 7.96 1.10 -0.47
N GLY A 124 7.10 1.91 -1.09
CA GLY A 124 5.74 1.53 -1.44
C GLY A 124 5.70 0.40 -2.47
N MET A 125 6.51 0.48 -3.51
CA MET A 125 6.57 -0.57 -4.53
C MET A 125 7.10 -1.87 -3.93
N ALA A 126 8.15 -1.84 -3.10
CA ALA A 126 8.63 -3.02 -2.38
C ALA A 126 7.54 -3.66 -1.52
N SER A 127 6.75 -2.83 -0.82
CA SER A 127 5.59 -3.29 -0.03
C SER A 127 4.51 -3.94 -0.89
N SER A 128 4.23 -3.39 -2.08
CA SER A 128 3.31 -3.98 -3.05
C SER A 128 3.78 -5.35 -3.55
N PHE A 129 5.07 -5.46 -3.91
CA PHE A 129 5.69 -6.71 -4.35
C PHE A 129 5.60 -7.77 -3.26
N ILE A 130 6.15 -7.50 -2.08
CA ILE A 130 6.17 -8.43 -0.95
C ILE A 130 4.75 -8.80 -0.54
N GLY A 131 3.85 -7.83 -0.43
CA GLY A 131 2.46 -8.07 -0.03
C GLY A 131 1.70 -8.96 -1.01
N SER A 132 1.89 -8.74 -2.31
CA SER A 132 1.28 -9.58 -3.35
C SER A 132 1.80 -11.01 -3.30
N PHE A 133 3.10 -11.20 -3.13
CA PHE A 133 3.69 -12.53 -2.99
C PHE A 133 3.19 -13.23 -1.72
N ILE A 134 3.18 -12.56 -0.56
CA ILE A 134 2.68 -13.13 0.69
C ILE A 134 1.25 -13.64 0.50
N VAL A 135 0.36 -12.79 -0.01
CA VAL A 135 -1.05 -13.14 -0.20
C VAL A 135 -1.20 -14.34 -1.16
N MET A 136 -0.49 -14.33 -2.28
CA MET A 136 -0.60 -15.43 -3.25
C MET A 136 -0.01 -16.75 -2.75
N GLN A 137 1.02 -16.70 -1.90
CA GLN A 137 1.56 -17.89 -1.24
C GLN A 137 0.56 -18.49 -0.24
N PHE A 138 -0.24 -17.66 0.43
CA PHE A 138 -1.35 -18.14 1.24
C PHE A 138 -2.40 -18.87 0.38
N TYR A 139 -2.83 -18.30 -0.75
CA TYR A 139 -3.83 -18.97 -1.61
C TYR A 139 -3.31 -20.27 -2.21
N LYS A 140 -2.05 -20.30 -2.68
CA LYS A 140 -1.42 -21.51 -3.21
C LYS A 140 -1.36 -22.68 -2.21
N ASN A 141 -1.14 -22.38 -0.93
CA ASN A 141 -1.08 -23.41 0.11
C ASN A 141 -2.47 -23.94 0.53
N HIS A 142 -3.54 -23.18 0.32
CA HIS A 142 -4.91 -23.60 0.68
C HIS A 142 -5.59 -24.44 -0.41
N ASP A 143 -5.15 -24.36 -1.67
CA ASP A 143 -5.63 -25.27 -2.75
C ASP A 143 -5.34 -26.75 -2.42
N LYS A 144 -4.28 -27.04 -1.64
CA LYS A 144 -3.97 -28.42 -1.22
C LYS A 144 -4.89 -28.96 -0.13
N VAL A 145 -5.48 -28.09 0.69
CA VAL A 145 -6.36 -28.50 1.79
C VAL A 145 -7.78 -28.76 1.30
N LEU A 146 -8.25 -28.02 0.30
CA LEU A 146 -9.58 -28.22 -0.29
C LEU A 146 -9.62 -29.36 -1.31
N ALA A 147 -8.50 -29.69 -1.96
CA ALA A 147 -8.40 -30.85 -2.86
C ALA A 147 -8.26 -32.22 -2.13
N SER A 148 -8.28 -32.21 -0.79
CA SER A 148 -8.18 -33.42 0.05
C SER A 148 -9.44 -33.70 0.89
N LEU A 149 -10.53 -32.97 0.64
CA LEU A 149 -11.89 -33.21 1.15
C LEU A 149 -12.81 -33.62 -0.01
#